data_AF-A0A5M4D1U3-F1
#
_entry.id   AF-A0A5M4D1U3-F1
#
_cell.length_a   1.000
_cell.length_b   1.000
_cell.length_c   1.000
_cell.angle_alpha   90.00
_cell.angle_beta   90.00
_cell.angle_gamma   90.00
#
_symmetry.space_group_name_H-M   'P 1'
#
loop_
_entity.id
_entity.type
_entity.pdbx_description
1 polymer ?
#
loop_
_entity_poly.entity_id
_entity_poly.type
_entity_poly.pdbx_seq_one_letter_code
_entity_poly.pdbx_strand_id
1 'polypeptide(L)'
;MRISKSLLTLWLIAPIAAVAVLSVWIVLSMRGEPWMNAPPVGAGAAQTGGANALGEWLAHRNEASQIRVVVEDRSEDSSGGLRLFLAHRANDWKGEPMTATTPGRWEWTGSSADLDEGFEVIRTGEDGVTLRDAEGRRRLHLTSGEQVVVVGRFVP
;
A
#
# COMPACT_ATOMS: atom_id res chain seq x y z
N MET A 1 25.77 33.86 55.15
CA MET A 1 24.30 33.68 55.12
C MET A 1 24.01 32.19 55.09
N ARG A 2 23.49 31.59 56.18
CA ARG A 2 23.25 30.14 56.26
C ARG A 2 21.86 29.84 55.69
N ILE A 3 21.79 29.13 54.58
CA ILE A 3 20.53 28.66 54.00
C ILE A 3 19.97 27.59 54.95
N SER A 4 18.72 27.78 55.40
CA SER A 4 18.05 26.81 56.27
C SER A 4 17.77 25.54 55.48
N LYS A 5 17.95 24.38 56.12
CA LYS A 5 17.72 23.05 55.50
C LYS A 5 16.32 22.93 54.88
N SER A 6 15.34 23.60 55.48
CA SER A 6 13.96 23.68 55.00
C SER A 6 13.81 24.41 53.66
N LEU A 7 14.66 25.41 53.38
CA LEU A 7 14.64 26.13 52.10
C LEU A 7 15.13 25.23 50.96
N LEU A 8 16.14 24.41 51.24
CA LEU A 8 16.74 23.50 50.25
C LEU A 8 15.77 22.36 49.89
N THR A 9 15.03 21.83 50.87
CA THR A 9 13.99 20.83 50.61
C THR A 9 12.83 21.40 49.79
N LEU A 10 12.40 22.64 50.07
CA LEU A 10 11.34 23.29 49.32
C LEU A 10 11.76 23.54 47.86
N TRP A 11 13.00 23.97 47.66
CA TRP A 11 13.56 24.22 46.34
C TRP A 11 13.65 22.94 45.49
N LEU A 12 14.02 21.81 46.09
CA LEU A 12 14.11 20.53 45.40
C LEU A 12 12.73 19.94 45.01
N ILE A 13 11.71 20.18 45.83
CA ILE A 13 10.34 19.68 45.60
C ILE A 13 9.59 20.53 44.55
N ALA A 14 9.89 21.82 44.46
CA ALA A 14 9.21 22.76 43.56
C ALA A 14 9.08 22.30 42.09
N PRO A 15 10.13 21.82 41.38
CA PRO A 15 9.99 21.39 40.00
C PRO A 15 9.12 20.14 39.85
N ILE A 16 9.18 19.21 40.81
CA ILE A 16 8.36 17.98 40.79
C ILE A 16 6.89 18.34 40.99
N ALA A 17 6.60 19.22 41.95
CA ALA A 17 5.25 19.73 42.19
C ALA A 17 4.69 20.47 40.96
N ALA A 18 5.51 21.29 40.28
CA ALA A 18 5.11 22.01 39.08
C ALA A 18 4.71 21.07 37.94
N VAL A 19 5.50 20.02 37.67
CA VAL A 19 5.17 19.01 36.65
C VAL A 19 3.89 18.26 37.02
N ALA A 20 3.73 17.84 38.28
CA ALA A 20 2.54 17.13 38.73
C ALA A 20 1.26 17.97 38.56
N VAL A 21 1.31 19.25 38.94
CA VAL A 21 0.19 20.19 38.74
C VAL A 21 -0.14 20.36 37.26
N LEU A 22 0.88 20.53 36.41
CA LEU A 22 0.68 20.70 34.97
C LEU A 22 0.06 19.45 34.32
N SER A 23 0.51 18.25 34.70
CA SER A 23 -0.06 17.00 34.20
C SER A 23 -1.52 16.82 34.60
N VAL A 24 -1.86 17.09 35.87
CA VAL A 24 -3.25 17.04 36.35
C VAL A 24 -4.11 18.07 35.61
N TRP A 25 -3.59 19.28 35.41
CA TRP A 25 -4.29 20.33 34.67
C TRP A 25 -4.60 19.93 33.23
N ILE A 26 -3.63 19.35 32.50
CA ILE A 26 -3.85 18.88 31.12
C ILE A 26 -4.92 17.79 31.09
N VAL A 27 -4.87 16.82 32.00
CA VAL A 27 -5.86 15.74 32.06
C VAL A 27 -7.26 16.28 32.35
N LEU A 28 -7.39 17.25 33.26
CA LEU A 28 -8.66 17.91 33.53
C LEU A 28 -9.13 18.75 32.34
N SER A 29 -8.21 19.44 31.65
CA SER A 29 -8.51 20.25 30.47
C SER A 29 -9.04 19.42 29.30
N MET A 30 -8.60 18.15 29.17
CA MET A 30 -9.10 17.25 28.12
C MET A 30 -10.49 16.65 28.44
N ARG A 31 -10.96 16.76 29.68
CA ARG A 31 -12.31 16.30 30.06
C ARG A 31 -13.40 17.32 29.77
N GLY A 32 -13.06 18.57 29.49
CA GLY A 32 -14.02 19.54 28.98
C GLY A 32 -14.38 19.20 27.53
N GLU A 33 -15.67 19.19 27.19
CA GLU A 33 -16.09 19.09 25.79
C GLU A 33 -15.38 20.18 24.97
N PRO A 34 -14.76 19.85 23.83
CA PRO A 34 -14.02 20.83 23.04
C PRO A 34 -14.95 21.96 22.61
N TRP A 35 -14.78 23.13 23.22
CA TRP A 35 -15.45 24.38 22.85
C TRP A 35 -14.88 24.94 21.55
N MET A 36 -14.94 24.15 20.48
CA MET A 36 -14.66 24.62 19.13
C MET A 36 -15.84 24.25 18.24
N ASN A 37 -16.81 25.18 18.15
CA ASN A 37 -17.62 25.33 16.94
C ASN A 37 -16.78 25.98 15.85
N ALA A 38 -15.65 25.35 15.51
CA ALA A 38 -14.94 25.70 14.29
C ALA A 38 -15.70 25.01 13.14
N PRO A 39 -16.07 25.73 12.07
CA PRO A 39 -16.55 25.07 10.87
C PRO A 39 -15.51 24.01 10.47
N PRO A 40 -15.94 22.83 9.99
CA PRO A 40 -15.02 21.74 9.69
C PRO A 40 -13.96 22.25 8.72
N VAL A 41 -12.76 22.53 9.25
CA VAL A 41 -11.55 22.68 8.46
C VAL A 41 -11.10 21.27 8.10
N GLY A 42 -11.94 20.61 7.31
CA GLY A 42 -11.56 19.44 6.56
C GLY A 42 -10.35 19.81 5.70
N ALA A 43 -9.47 18.83 5.52
CA ALA A 43 -8.25 18.86 4.74
C ALA A 43 -8.48 19.30 3.27
N GLY A 44 -8.82 20.57 3.03
CA GLY A 44 -9.27 21.03 1.72
C GLY A 44 -9.52 22.53 1.54
N ALA A 45 -9.06 23.42 2.44
CA ALA A 45 -9.23 24.87 2.27
C ALA A 45 -7.88 25.62 2.15
N ALA A 46 -7.28 25.41 0.97
CA ALA A 46 -6.64 26.42 0.13
C ALA A 46 -5.26 27.02 0.43
N GLN A 47 -4.67 27.06 1.65
CA GLN A 47 -3.35 27.74 1.81
C GLN A 47 -2.34 27.20 2.86
N THR A 48 -2.49 25.99 3.39
CA THR A 48 -1.46 25.33 4.22
C THR A 48 -0.70 24.24 3.47
N GLY A 49 -0.10 24.59 2.33
CA GLY A 49 0.54 23.67 1.37
C GLY A 49 1.79 22.91 1.83
N GLY A 50 2.10 22.84 3.14
CA GLY A 50 3.29 22.15 3.67
C GLY A 50 2.98 20.89 4.47
N ALA A 51 2.07 20.96 5.44
CA ALA A 51 1.79 19.84 6.35
C ALA A 51 0.88 18.77 5.71
N ASN A 52 -0.07 19.19 4.86
CA ASN A 52 -0.91 18.26 4.10
C ASN A 52 -0.18 17.68 2.88
N ALA A 53 0.82 18.36 2.32
CA ALA A 53 1.59 17.82 1.21
C ALA A 53 2.38 16.57 1.62
N LEU A 54 2.87 16.49 2.86
CA LEU A 54 3.59 15.31 3.35
C LEU A 54 2.64 14.15 3.67
N GLY A 55 1.47 14.43 4.21
CA GLY A 55 0.42 13.43 4.45
C GLY A 55 -0.19 12.90 3.15
N GLU A 56 -0.44 13.79 2.19
CA GLU A 56 -0.88 13.46 0.83
C GLU A 56 0.21 12.69 0.08
N TRP A 57 1.48 13.09 0.18
CA TRP A 57 2.61 12.34 -0.41
C TRP A 57 2.85 10.97 0.25
N LEU A 58 2.66 10.85 1.57
CA LEU A 58 2.73 9.55 2.28
C LEU A 58 1.53 8.66 1.93
N ALA A 59 0.33 9.22 1.78
CA ALA A 59 -0.85 8.50 1.33
C ALA A 59 -0.71 8.04 -0.13
N HIS A 60 -0.21 8.91 -1.02
CA HIS A 60 0.01 8.59 -2.44
C HIS A 60 1.23 7.67 -2.68
N ARG A 61 2.17 7.55 -1.73
CA ARG A 61 3.23 6.52 -1.81
C ARG A 61 2.68 5.11 -1.61
N ASN A 62 1.54 4.97 -0.94
CA ASN A 62 0.92 3.69 -0.66
C ASN A 62 -0.35 3.45 -1.50
N GLU A 63 -0.79 4.44 -2.28
CA GLU A 63 -1.61 4.19 -3.46
C GLU A 63 -0.73 3.47 -4.47
N ALA A 64 -0.70 2.15 -4.32
CA ALA A 64 -0.07 1.26 -5.26
C ALA A 64 -0.52 1.65 -6.66
N SER A 65 0.42 2.24 -7.40
CA SER A 65 0.13 2.85 -8.67
C SER A 65 -0.41 1.77 -9.58
N GLN A 66 -1.55 2.08 -10.21
CA GLN A 66 -2.22 1.16 -11.10
C GLN A 66 -1.27 0.82 -12.25
N ILE A 67 -1.05 -0.48 -12.44
CA ILE A 67 -0.23 -1.01 -13.53
C ILE A 67 -1.08 -1.87 -14.44
N ARG A 68 -0.69 -1.89 -15.71
CA ARG A 68 -1.27 -2.75 -16.74
C ARG A 68 -0.23 -3.79 -17.14
N VAL A 69 -0.55 -5.05 -16.93
CA VAL A 69 0.28 -6.17 -17.40
C VAL A 69 -0.37 -6.73 -18.64
N VAL A 70 0.35 -6.63 -19.75
CA VAL A 70 -0.01 -7.22 -21.03
C VAL A 70 0.78 -8.50 -21.19
N VAL A 71 0.10 -9.64 -21.37
CA VAL A 71 0.74 -10.90 -21.72
C VAL A 71 0.52 -11.19 -23.20
N GLU A 72 1.62 -11.38 -23.92
CA GLU A 72 1.62 -11.89 -25.29
C GLU A 72 2.04 -13.36 -25.28
N ASP A 73 1.16 -14.23 -25.77
CA ASP A 73 1.50 -15.63 -26.02
C ASP A 73 2.14 -15.78 -27.39
N ARG A 74 3.39 -16.26 -27.41
CA ARG A 74 4.10 -16.64 -28.64
C ARG A 74 4.31 -18.14 -28.75
N SER A 75 3.67 -18.94 -27.90
CA SER A 75 3.69 -20.38 -28.06
C SER A 75 2.96 -20.77 -29.36
N GLU A 76 3.53 -21.71 -30.10
CA GLU A 76 2.92 -22.25 -31.33
C GLU A 76 1.60 -23.00 -31.04
N ASP A 77 1.28 -23.22 -29.77
CA ASP A 77 0.14 -23.99 -29.27
C ASP A 77 -1.06 -23.08 -28.89
N SER A 78 -1.31 -22.05 -29.70
CA SER A 78 -2.38 -21.07 -29.46
C SER A 78 -3.79 -21.59 -29.78
N SER A 79 -4.01 -22.90 -29.62
CA SER A 79 -5.27 -23.60 -29.84
C SER A 79 -6.39 -22.95 -29.00
N GLY A 80 -7.31 -22.26 -29.68
CA GLY A 80 -8.31 -21.38 -29.07
C GLY A 80 -9.18 -22.05 -28.00
N GLY A 81 -9.50 -21.31 -26.94
CA GLY A 81 -10.35 -21.75 -25.81
C GLY A 81 -9.72 -21.54 -24.43
N LEU A 82 -8.44 -21.17 -24.38
CA LEU A 82 -7.67 -21.11 -23.13
C LEU A 82 -7.89 -19.79 -22.37
N ARG A 83 -8.02 -19.90 -21.05
CA ARG A 83 -8.09 -18.74 -20.14
C ARG A 83 -6.72 -18.48 -19.52
N LEU A 84 -6.27 -17.24 -19.59
CA LEU A 84 -5.05 -16.80 -18.91
C LEU A 84 -5.39 -16.22 -17.54
N PHE A 85 -4.54 -16.51 -16.57
CA PHE A 85 -4.64 -16.02 -15.21
C PHE A 85 -3.30 -15.44 -14.78
N LEU A 86 -3.37 -14.35 -14.02
CA LEU A 86 -2.22 -13.80 -13.31
C LEU A 86 -2.31 -14.24 -11.85
N ALA A 87 -1.39 -15.08 -11.40
CA ALA A 87 -1.26 -15.43 -9.99
C ALA A 87 -0.18 -14.57 -9.36
N HIS A 88 -0.44 -14.00 -8.19
CA HIS A 88 0.53 -13.18 -7.49
C HIS A 88 0.49 -13.43 -5.99
N ARG A 89 1.56 -13.03 -5.30
CA ARG A 89 1.72 -13.37 -3.89
C ARG A 89 0.73 -12.66 -2.97
N ALA A 90 0.29 -11.45 -3.32
CA ALA A 90 -0.69 -10.70 -2.54
C ALA A 90 -2.05 -11.43 -2.43
N ASN A 91 -2.39 -12.27 -3.42
CA ASN A 91 -3.58 -13.12 -3.39
C ASN A 91 -3.26 -14.62 -3.17
N ASP A 92 -2.17 -14.92 -2.44
CA ASP A 92 -1.76 -16.29 -2.10
C ASP A 92 -1.64 -17.21 -3.32
N TRP A 93 -1.13 -16.66 -4.43
CA TRP A 93 -0.99 -17.34 -5.72
C TRP A 93 -2.29 -17.85 -6.35
N LYS A 94 -3.45 -17.30 -5.95
CA LYS A 94 -4.70 -17.53 -6.66
C LYS A 94 -4.67 -16.80 -8.00
N GLY A 95 -5.03 -17.51 -9.06
CA GLY A 95 -5.08 -16.95 -10.41
C GLY A 95 -6.24 -15.98 -10.58
N GLU A 96 -5.94 -14.75 -10.97
CA GLU A 96 -6.93 -13.75 -11.36
C GLU A 96 -7.11 -13.74 -12.88
N PRO A 97 -8.35 -13.80 -13.38
CA PRO A 97 -8.58 -13.92 -14.82
C PRO A 97 -8.10 -12.68 -15.55
N MET A 98 -7.35 -12.88 -16.63
CA MET A 98 -6.94 -11.82 -17.53
C MET A 98 -7.98 -11.61 -18.64
N THR A 99 -8.12 -10.36 -19.09
CA THR A 99 -9.04 -9.99 -20.16
C THR A 99 -8.35 -10.17 -21.51
N ALA A 100 -8.90 -11.01 -22.39
CA ALA A 100 -8.38 -11.13 -23.76
C ALA A 100 -8.65 -9.83 -24.54
N THR A 101 -7.61 -9.21 -25.09
CA THR A 101 -7.74 -7.96 -25.87
C THR A 101 -7.70 -8.22 -27.37
N THR A 102 -6.82 -9.12 -27.81
CA THR A 102 -6.68 -9.59 -29.20
C THR A 102 -6.25 -11.06 -29.18
N PRO A 103 -6.34 -11.80 -30.30
CA PRO A 103 -5.80 -13.16 -30.37
C PRO A 103 -4.34 -13.20 -29.90
N GLY A 104 -4.04 -14.07 -28.92
CA GLY A 104 -2.70 -14.19 -28.33
C GLY A 104 -2.30 -13.06 -27.36
N ARG A 105 -3.20 -12.14 -27.00
CA ARG A 105 -2.92 -11.03 -26.08
C ARG A 105 -3.97 -10.92 -24.98
N TRP A 106 -3.49 -10.85 -23.74
CA TRP A 106 -4.31 -10.68 -22.55
C TRP A 106 -3.81 -9.52 -21.72
N GLU A 107 -4.72 -8.92 -20.97
CA GLU A 107 -4.45 -7.79 -20.11
C GLU A 107 -4.96 -8.06 -18.70
N TRP A 108 -4.14 -7.72 -17.71
CA TRP A 108 -4.52 -7.61 -16.32
C TRP A 108 -4.21 -6.19 -15.85
N THR A 109 -5.07 -5.67 -14.98
CA THR A 109 -4.92 -4.34 -14.39
C THR A 109 -5.09 -4.47 -12.90
N GLY A 110 -4.14 -3.95 -12.14
CA GLY A 110 -4.17 -3.98 -10.68
C GLY A 110 -3.06 -3.13 -10.07
N SER A 111 -2.73 -3.39 -8.81
CA SER A 111 -1.79 -2.58 -8.06
C SER A 111 -0.35 -3.08 -8.28
N SER A 112 0.61 -2.15 -8.40
CA SER A 112 2.04 -2.50 -8.48
C SER A 112 2.53 -3.26 -7.25
N ALA A 113 2.01 -2.92 -6.07
CA ALA A 113 2.32 -3.61 -4.82
C ALA A 113 1.92 -5.10 -4.85
N ASP A 114 0.91 -5.47 -5.65
CA ASP A 114 0.46 -6.86 -5.78
C ASP A 114 1.52 -7.72 -6.47
N LEU A 115 2.33 -7.12 -7.36
CA LEU A 115 3.33 -7.81 -8.18
C LEU A 115 4.77 -7.65 -7.68
N ASP A 116 5.03 -6.73 -6.76
CA ASP A 116 6.37 -6.47 -6.18
C ASP A 116 6.96 -7.72 -5.52
N GLU A 117 6.11 -8.50 -4.84
CA GLU A 117 6.54 -9.74 -4.18
C GLU A 117 6.64 -10.95 -5.12
N GLY A 118 6.13 -10.80 -6.34
CA GLY A 118 6.22 -11.76 -7.43
C GLY A 118 4.88 -12.20 -7.99
N PHE A 119 4.90 -12.55 -9.27
CA PHE A 119 3.76 -13.03 -10.04
C PHE A 119 4.15 -14.18 -10.97
N GLU A 120 3.16 -14.92 -11.44
CA GLU A 120 3.29 -16.06 -12.33
C GLU A 120 2.12 -16.02 -13.32
N VAL A 121 2.41 -16.26 -14.60
CA VAL A 121 1.36 -16.39 -15.61
C VAL A 121 0.96 -17.86 -15.67
N ILE A 122 -0.34 -18.09 -15.54
CA ILE A 122 -0.93 -19.42 -15.52
C ILE A 122 -1.96 -19.50 -16.64
N ARG A 123 -2.00 -20.66 -17.29
CA ARG A 123 -2.94 -20.99 -18.35
C ARG A 123 -3.77 -22.17 -17.90
N THR A 124 -5.09 -22.06 -17.98
CA THR A 124 -6.00 -23.16 -17.63
C THR A 124 -6.82 -23.57 -18.84
N GLY A 125 -6.76 -24.85 -19.18
CA GLY A 125 -7.56 -25.48 -20.23
C GLY A 125 -9.02 -25.70 -19.82
N GLU A 126 -9.88 -25.96 -20.81
CA GLU A 126 -11.28 -26.34 -20.54
C GLU A 126 -11.39 -27.67 -19.77
N ASP A 127 -10.37 -28.52 -19.88
CA ASP A 127 -10.17 -29.76 -19.14
C ASP A 127 -9.74 -29.54 -17.68
N GLY A 128 -9.51 -28.28 -17.27
CA GLY A 128 -9.03 -27.92 -15.94
C GLY A 128 -7.53 -28.13 -15.74
N VAL A 129 -6.79 -28.56 -16.77
CA VAL A 129 -5.33 -28.69 -16.69
C VAL A 129 -4.73 -27.29 -16.59
N THR A 130 -3.88 -27.12 -15.58
CA THR A 130 -3.21 -25.85 -15.30
C THR A 130 -1.77 -25.96 -15.76
N LEU A 131 -1.38 -25.11 -16.71
CA LEU A 131 -0.02 -24.96 -17.19
C LEU A 131 0.56 -23.65 -16.68
N ARG A 132 1.82 -23.66 -16.34
CA ARG A 132 2.60 -22.54 -15.83
C ARG A 132 3.53 -22.02 -16.90
N ASP A 133 3.82 -20.73 -16.87
CA ASP A 133 4.92 -20.17 -17.66
C ASP A 133 6.23 -20.89 -17.33
N ALA A 134 6.98 -21.31 -18.35
CA ALA A 134 8.25 -22.00 -18.19
C ALA A 134 9.32 -21.13 -17.51
N GLU A 135 9.22 -19.81 -17.60
CA GLU A 135 10.09 -18.89 -16.88
C GLU A 135 9.75 -18.80 -15.37
N GLY A 136 8.59 -19.33 -14.97
CA GLY A 136 8.15 -19.42 -13.58
C GLY A 136 7.80 -18.06 -12.98
N ARG A 137 8.12 -17.90 -11.69
CA ARG A 137 7.79 -16.70 -10.92
C ARG A 137 8.70 -15.54 -11.28
N ARG A 138 8.11 -14.43 -11.70
CA ARG A 138 8.79 -13.18 -12.06
C ARG A 138 8.50 -12.12 -11.01
N ARG A 139 9.32 -11.08 -10.94
CA ARG A 139 9.04 -9.87 -10.15
C ARG A 139 8.95 -8.68 -11.07
N LEU A 140 7.98 -7.83 -10.82
CA LEU A 140 7.88 -6.54 -11.47
C LEU A 140 8.33 -5.47 -10.48
N HIS A 141 9.21 -4.57 -10.87
CA HIS A 141 9.55 -3.37 -10.08
C HIS A 141 9.18 -2.17 -10.94
N LEU A 142 7.88 -1.94 -11.08
CA LEU A 142 7.35 -0.78 -11.77
C LEU A 142 6.48 0.01 -10.81
N THR A 143 6.76 1.30 -10.73
CA THR A 143 5.98 2.23 -9.91
C THR A 143 4.78 2.80 -10.65
N SER A 144 4.54 2.50 -11.93
CA SER A 144 3.35 2.86 -12.71
C SER A 144 3.51 2.43 -14.17
N GLY A 145 2.41 2.27 -14.92
CA GLY A 145 2.42 2.17 -16.38
C GLY A 145 2.12 0.78 -16.95
N GLU A 146 2.54 0.55 -18.19
CA GLU A 146 2.32 -0.70 -18.92
C GLU A 146 3.59 -1.56 -18.92
N GLN A 147 3.45 -2.84 -18.58
CA GLN A 147 4.47 -3.86 -18.78
C GLN A 147 3.96 -4.89 -19.78
N VAL A 148 4.78 -5.18 -20.79
CA VAL A 148 4.58 -6.35 -21.65
C VAL A 148 5.41 -7.52 -21.13
N VAL A 149 4.75 -8.65 -20.93
CA VAL A 149 5.33 -9.95 -20.58
C VAL A 149 5.10 -10.88 -21.76
N VAL A 150 6.19 -11.42 -22.30
CA VAL A 150 6.11 -12.37 -23.42
C VAL A 150 6.27 -13.77 -22.84
N VAL A 151 5.30 -14.64 -23.12
CA VAL A 151 5.37 -16.05 -22.73
C VAL A 151 5.72 -16.87 -23.96
N GLY A 152 6.88 -17.53 -23.91
CA GLY A 152 7.35 -18.37 -25.01
C GLY A 152 6.84 -19.81 -24.93
N ARG A 153 6.58 -20.32 -23.73
CA ARG A 153 6.21 -21.73 -23.52
C ARG A 153 5.51 -21.92 -22.18
N PHE A 154 4.50 -22.78 -22.19
CA PHE A 154 3.84 -23.28 -20.99
C PHE A 154 4.31 -24.72 -20.65
N VAL A 155 4.41 -25.02 -19.36
CA VAL A 155 4.78 -26.32 -18.80
C VAL A 155 3.76 -26.77 -17.75
N PRO A 156 3.53 -28.08 -17.54
CA PRO A 156 2.66 -28.58 -16.47
C PRO A 156 3.12 -28.17 -15.07
#